data_AF-A0A357F1J8-F1
#
_entry.id   AF-A0A357F1J8-F1
#
_cell.length_a   1.000
_cell.length_b   1.000
_cell.length_c   1.000
_cell.angle_alpha   90.00
_cell.angle_beta   90.00
_cell.angle_gamma   90.00
#
_symmetry.space_group_name_H-M   'P 1'
#
loop_
_entity.id
_entity.type
_entity.pdbx_description
1 polymer ?
#
loop_
_entity_poly.entity_id
_entity_poly.type
_entity_poly.pdbx_seq_one_letter_code
_entity_poly.pdbx_strand_id
1 'polypeptide(L)'
;LVLEGIMCQALLAKASGDGRVMALEILVPNSAIRNLIREDKIHQIYSMMQTGQDKFGMQTFNQSLATLYHKKLITLESAMQRSSNSDELRELIGRGSGINTSYTGNGKGAVPPSPQGSPYAQGRPVGQRPR
;
A
#
# COMPACT_ATOMS: atom_id res chain seq x y z
N LEU A 1 -9.20 -9.95 -20.83
CA LEU A 1 -9.41 -9.58 -19.42
C LEU A 1 -8.96 -8.13 -19.26
N VAL A 2 -9.62 -7.32 -18.42
CA VAL A 2 -9.42 -5.84 -18.38
C VAL A 2 -8.89 -5.30 -17.06
N LEU A 3 -9.10 -5.98 -15.94
CA LEU A 3 -8.63 -5.53 -14.63
C LEU A 3 -7.19 -5.98 -14.42
N GLU A 4 -6.23 -5.05 -14.34
CA GLU A 4 -4.80 -5.37 -14.15
C GLU A 4 -4.27 -5.03 -12.76
N GLY A 5 -4.97 -4.19 -12.00
CA GLY A 5 -4.57 -3.79 -10.66
C GLY A 5 -5.57 -2.84 -10.03
N ILE A 6 -5.65 -2.85 -8.71
CA ILE A 6 -6.36 -1.83 -7.92
C ILE A 6 -5.40 -1.28 -6.89
N MET A 7 -5.35 0.06 -6.81
CA MET A 7 -4.57 0.80 -5.83
C MET A 7 -5.50 1.74 -5.07
N CYS A 8 -5.68 1.50 -3.78
CA CYS A 8 -6.51 2.32 -2.92
C CYS A 8 -5.61 3.11 -1.97
N GLN A 9 -5.65 4.44 -2.07
CA GLN A 9 -4.75 5.32 -1.33
C GLN A 9 -5.50 6.22 -0.35
N ALA A 10 -4.89 6.49 0.79
CA ALA A 10 -5.35 7.48 1.75
C ALA A 10 -4.16 8.30 2.29
N LEU A 11 -4.34 9.61 2.39
CA LEU A 11 -3.35 10.49 3.02
C LEU A 11 -3.71 10.72 4.48
N LEU A 12 -2.77 10.40 5.38
CA LEU A 12 -2.89 10.54 6.82
C LEU A 12 -1.97 11.65 7.31
N ALA A 13 -2.39 12.38 8.33
CA ALA A 13 -1.52 13.33 9.00
C ALA A 13 -0.30 12.61 9.57
N LYS A 14 0.90 13.18 9.38
CA LYS A 14 2.10 12.63 9.99
C LYS A 14 2.07 12.88 11.49
N ALA A 15 2.60 11.93 12.27
CA ALA A 15 2.78 12.10 13.71
C ALA A 15 3.71 13.29 14.07
N SER A 16 4.57 13.72 13.14
CA SER A 16 5.40 14.92 13.29
C SER A 16 4.63 16.25 13.23
N GLY A 17 3.35 16.23 12.88
CA GLY A 17 2.51 17.43 12.70
C GLY A 17 2.72 18.15 11.37
N ASP A 18 3.87 17.99 10.71
CA ASP A 18 4.13 18.55 9.38
C ASP A 18 3.92 17.53 8.26
N GLY A 19 3.06 17.87 7.30
CA GLY A 19 2.78 17.11 6.09
C GLY A 19 1.88 15.88 6.29
N ARG A 20 1.82 15.05 5.24
CA ARG A 20 1.01 13.84 5.20
C ARG A 20 1.82 12.64 4.72
N VAL A 21 1.39 11.45 5.10
CA VAL A 21 1.94 10.17 4.65
C VAL A 21 0.84 9.34 3.99
N MET A 22 1.20 8.62 2.92
CA MET A 22 0.27 7.79 2.19
C MET A 22 0.20 6.39 2.80
N ALA A 23 -1.02 5.95 3.13
CA ALA A 23 -1.36 4.54 3.31
C ALA A 23 -1.90 3.99 1.98
N LEU A 24 -1.48 2.79 1.60
CA LEU A 24 -1.75 2.20 0.29
C LEU A 24 -2.18 0.74 0.43
N GLU A 25 -3.27 0.39 -0.25
CA GLU A 25 -3.70 -0.98 -0.48
C GLU A 25 -3.50 -1.33 -1.96
N ILE A 26 -3.02 -2.54 -2.21
CA ILE A 26 -2.63 -3.02 -3.54
C ILE A 26 -3.23 -4.41 -3.76
N LEU A 27 -4.08 -4.51 -4.80
CA LEU A 27 -4.59 -5.77 -5.31
C LEU A 27 -4.05 -6.01 -6.73
N VAL A 28 -3.40 -7.15 -6.93
CA VAL A 28 -2.90 -7.58 -8.25
C VAL A 28 -3.70 -8.80 -8.73
N PRO A 29 -4.67 -8.68 -9.65
CA PRO A 29 -5.58 -9.76 -10.01
C PRO A 29 -4.87 -10.96 -10.65
N ASN A 30 -4.67 -12.02 -9.85
CA ASN A 30 -4.21 -13.32 -10.31
C ASN A 30 -5.38 -14.21 -10.78
N SER A 31 -5.07 -15.39 -11.34
CA SER A 31 -6.09 -16.32 -11.83
C SER A 31 -7.15 -16.69 -10.78
N ALA A 32 -6.75 -16.80 -9.50
CA ALA A 32 -7.66 -17.12 -8.40
C ALA A 32 -8.62 -15.95 -8.09
N ILE A 33 -8.11 -14.73 -7.94
CA ILE A 33 -8.93 -13.53 -7.72
C ILE A 33 -9.90 -13.32 -8.88
N ARG A 34 -9.43 -13.49 -10.12
CA ARG A 34 -10.29 -13.39 -11.31
C ARG A 34 -11.39 -14.47 -11.32
N ASN A 35 -11.14 -15.64 -10.74
CA ASN A 35 -12.15 -16.67 -10.55
C ASN A 35 -13.16 -16.27 -9.48
N LEU A 36 -12.69 -15.76 -8.34
CA LEU A 36 -13.54 -15.25 -7.26
C LEU A 36 -14.47 -14.13 -7.73
N ILE A 37 -14.00 -13.24 -8.61
CA ILE A 37 -14.83 -12.18 -9.21
C ILE A 37 -15.93 -12.79 -10.10
N ARG A 38 -15.61 -13.81 -10.91
CA ARG A 38 -16.60 -14.47 -11.79
C ARG A 38 -17.65 -15.26 -11.02
N GLU A 39 -17.29 -15.79 -9.85
CA GLU A 39 -18.18 -16.58 -8.99
C GLU A 39 -18.90 -15.74 -7.92
N ASP A 40 -18.79 -14.41 -7.95
CA ASP A 40 -19.35 -13.47 -6.97
C ASP A 40 -18.90 -13.75 -5.50
N LYS A 41 -17.68 -14.26 -5.34
CA LYS A 41 -17.05 -14.57 -4.04
C LYS A 41 -16.10 -13.47 -3.60
N ILE A 42 -16.54 -12.21 -3.70
CA ILE A 42 -15.70 -11.01 -3.47
C ILE A 42 -15.12 -10.97 -2.05
N HIS A 43 -15.89 -11.44 -1.05
CA HIS A 43 -15.45 -11.49 0.35
C HIS A 43 -14.17 -12.32 0.56
N GLN A 44 -13.88 -13.29 -0.29
CA GLN A 44 -12.66 -14.12 -0.20
C GLN A 44 -11.41 -13.43 -0.74
N ILE A 45 -11.57 -12.34 -1.50
CA ILE A 45 -10.44 -11.60 -2.08
C ILE A 45 -9.56 -11.02 -0.98
N TYR A 46 -10.14 -10.59 0.14
CA TYR A 46 -9.37 -10.02 1.25
C TYR A 46 -8.34 -11.01 1.83
N SER A 47 -8.76 -12.25 2.09
CA SER A 47 -7.87 -13.33 2.55
C SER A 47 -6.80 -13.69 1.52
N MET A 48 -7.14 -13.60 0.22
CA MET A 48 -6.16 -13.77 -0.86
C MET A 48 -5.11 -12.64 -0.87
N MET A 49 -5.50 -11.40 -0.56
CA MET A 49 -4.53 -10.29 -0.45
C MET A 49 -3.59 -10.47 0.74
N GLN A 50 -4.10 -10.89 1.91
CA GLN A 50 -3.29 -11.12 3.11
C GLN A 50 -2.15 -12.11 2.86
N THR A 51 -2.41 -13.15 2.07
CA THR A 51 -1.43 -14.20 1.74
C THR A 51 -0.64 -13.91 0.45
N GLY A 52 -1.07 -12.94 -0.36
CA GLY A 52 -0.48 -12.60 -1.65
C GLY A 52 0.71 -11.65 -1.61
N GLN A 53 1.14 -11.23 -0.41
CA GLN A 53 2.20 -10.23 -0.22
C GLN A 53 3.53 -10.65 -0.85
N ASP A 54 4.05 -11.83 -0.49
CA ASP A 54 5.39 -12.25 -0.92
C ASP A 54 5.47 -12.57 -2.41
N LYS A 55 4.39 -13.13 -2.98
CA LYS A 55 4.39 -13.66 -4.35
C LYS A 55 3.94 -12.64 -5.39
N PHE A 56 3.00 -11.77 -5.04
CA PHE A 56 2.34 -10.86 -6.00
C PHE A 56 2.43 -9.39 -5.58
N GLY A 57 3.12 -9.08 -4.47
CA GLY A 57 3.26 -7.70 -3.99
C GLY A 57 1.93 -7.09 -3.52
N MET A 58 0.94 -7.92 -3.18
CA MET A 58 -0.32 -7.44 -2.63
C MET A 58 -0.10 -6.87 -1.24
N GLN A 59 -0.97 -5.94 -0.87
CA GLN A 59 -0.91 -5.31 0.43
C GLN A 59 -2.31 -4.90 0.85
N THR A 60 -2.76 -5.35 2.02
CA THR A 60 -4.01 -4.85 2.60
C THR A 60 -3.81 -3.47 3.20
N PHE A 61 -4.88 -2.68 3.28
CA PHE A 61 -4.80 -1.37 3.91
C PHE A 61 -4.30 -1.45 5.37
N ASN A 62 -4.75 -2.45 6.12
CA ASN A 62 -4.33 -2.69 7.51
C ASN A 62 -2.84 -3.01 7.64
N GLN A 63 -2.26 -3.78 6.71
CA GLN A 63 -0.81 -4.00 6.65
C GLN A 63 -0.04 -2.70 6.39
N SER A 64 -0.56 -1.83 5.53
CA SER A 64 0.01 -0.49 5.32
C SER A 64 -0.06 0.37 6.58
N LEU A 65 -1.20 0.41 7.27
CA LEU A 65 -1.36 1.18 8.51
C LEU A 65 -0.42 0.68 9.61
N ALA A 66 -0.34 -0.64 9.82
CA ALA A 66 0.56 -1.25 10.80
C ALA A 66 2.03 -0.87 10.48
N THR A 67 2.43 -0.94 9.21
CA THR A 67 3.77 -0.54 8.77
C THR A 67 4.05 0.93 9.08
N LEU A 68 3.11 1.83 8.77
CA LEU A 68 3.27 3.28 9.03
C LEU A 68 3.33 3.59 10.53
N TYR A 69 2.54 2.88 11.34
CA TYR A 69 2.55 3.00 12.80
C TYR A 69 3.89 2.53 13.39
N HIS A 70 4.39 1.36 13.00
CA HIS A 70 5.68 0.85 13.45
C HIS A 70 6.85 1.76 13.06
N LYS A 71 6.76 2.41 11.90
CA LYS A 71 7.73 3.43 11.45
C LYS A 71 7.55 4.78 12.13
N LYS A 72 6.61 4.93 13.08
CA LYS A 72 6.28 6.16 13.80
C LYS A 72 5.88 7.32 12.89
N LEU A 73 5.35 7.01 11.70
CA LEU A 73 4.91 8.01 10.73
C LEU A 73 3.49 8.51 11.01
N ILE A 74 2.65 7.68 11.65
CA ILE A 74 1.29 8.02 12.08
C ILE A 74 1.10 7.65 13.55
N THR A 75 0.14 8.28 14.22
CA THR A 75 -0.25 7.91 15.58
C THR A 75 -1.14 6.66 15.58
N LEU A 76 -1.22 5.97 16.71
CA LEU A 76 -2.13 4.82 16.86
C LEU A 76 -3.58 5.26 16.60
N GLU A 77 -3.99 6.39 17.15
CA GLU A 77 -5.34 6.94 16.97
C GLU A 77 -5.67 7.15 15.49
N SER A 78 -4.78 7.79 14.72
CA SER A 78 -4.99 8.00 13.28
C SER A 78 -5.04 6.69 12.49
N ALA A 79 -4.28 5.68 12.90
CA ALA A 79 -4.34 4.35 12.30
C ALA A 79 -5.70 3.68 12.58
N MET A 80 -6.14 3.70 13.83
CA MET A 80 -7.40 3.08 14.26
C MET A 80 -8.64 3.76 13.63
N GLN A 81 -8.62 5.09 13.48
CA GLN A 81 -9.71 5.83 12.83
C GLN A 81 -9.86 5.50 11.34
N ARG A 82 -8.78 5.06 10.68
CA ARG A 82 -8.79 4.77 9.23
C ARG A 82 -8.95 3.29 8.90
N SER A 83 -8.75 2.41 9.88
CA SER A 83 -8.88 0.96 9.68
C SER A 83 -10.30 0.56 9.33
N SER A 84 -10.46 -0.34 8.36
CA SER A 84 -11.75 -1.01 8.10
C SER A 84 -12.05 -2.11 9.12
N ASN A 85 -11.01 -2.64 9.79
CA ASN A 85 -11.12 -3.64 10.84
C ASN A 85 -10.09 -3.35 11.95
N SER A 86 -10.56 -2.68 13.00
CA SER A 86 -9.74 -2.22 14.12
C SER A 86 -9.08 -3.35 14.91
N ASP A 87 -9.76 -4.50 15.04
CA ASP A 87 -9.25 -5.64 15.81
C ASP A 87 -8.09 -6.32 15.08
N GLU A 88 -8.25 -6.54 13.76
CA GLU A 88 -7.17 -7.07 12.92
C GLU A 88 -5.95 -6.14 12.92
N LEU A 89 -6.16 -4.83 12.81
CA LEU A 89 -5.07 -3.86 12.86
C LEU A 89 -4.32 -3.93 14.19
N ARG A 90 -5.04 -4.05 15.32
CA ARG A 90 -4.43 -4.17 16.65
C ARG A 90 -3.60 -5.44 16.76
N GLU A 91 -4.08 -6.56 16.22
CA GLU A 91 -3.36 -7.82 16.17
C GLU A 91 -2.08 -7.71 15.32
N LEU A 92 -2.17 -7.11 14.14
CA LEU A 92 -1.02 -6.86 13.25
C LEU A 92 0.03 -5.99 13.93
N ILE A 93 -0.40 -4.91 14.58
CA ILE A 93 0.49 -4.03 15.36
C ILE A 93 1.14 -4.80 16.52
N GLY A 94 0.40 -5.64 17.22
CA GLY A 94 0.92 -6.45 18.33
C GLY A 94 1.96 -7.48 17.88
N ARG A 95 1.77 -8.06 16.68
CA ARG A 95 2.69 -9.05 16.11
C ARG A 95 3.98 -8.46 15.56
N GLY A 96 3.99 -7.18 15.17
CA GLY A 96 5.14 -6.56 14.48
C GLY A 96 5.45 -7.18 13.11
N SER A 97 4.58 -8.04 12.60
CA SER A 97 4.78 -8.83 11.38
C SER A 97 4.11 -8.15 10.19
N GLY A 98 4.78 -8.11 9.04
CA GLY A 98 4.29 -7.44 7.83
C GLY A 98 4.89 -6.06 7.56
N ILE A 99 5.97 -5.67 8.24
CA ILE A 99 6.71 -4.43 7.92
C ILE A 99 7.28 -4.56 6.50
N ASN A 100 6.60 -3.93 5.57
CA ASN A 100 7.07 -3.87 4.20
C ASN A 100 8.08 -2.72 4.10
N THR A 101 9.37 -3.07 4.12
CA THR A 101 10.49 -2.12 4.08
C THR A 101 10.64 -1.46 2.70
N SER A 102 10.02 -2.05 1.68
CA SER A 102 10.13 -1.69 0.26
C SER A 102 9.68 -0.27 -0.09
N TYR A 103 8.81 0.36 0.72
CA TYR A 103 8.13 1.62 0.37
C TYR A 103 8.75 2.88 0.98
N THR A 104 9.74 2.75 1.87
CA THR A 104 10.40 3.92 2.47
C THR A 104 11.65 4.28 1.71
N GLY A 105 11.66 5.49 1.14
CA GLY A 105 12.78 6.12 0.45
C GLY A 105 14.00 6.46 1.34
N ASN A 106 14.35 5.60 2.30
CA ASN A 106 15.72 5.54 2.81
C ASN A 106 16.48 4.56 1.92
N GLY A 107 17.07 5.10 0.85
CA GLY A 107 17.67 4.35 -0.24
C GLY A 107 18.70 3.31 0.24
N LYS A 108 18.34 2.03 0.11
CA LYS A 108 19.21 0.90 -0.30
C LYS A 108 18.39 -0.23 -0.96
N GLY A 109 17.26 0.09 -1.58
CA GLY A 109 16.64 -0.80 -2.57
C GLY A 109 17.14 -0.35 -3.93
N ALA A 110 17.88 -1.20 -4.65
CA ALA A 110 18.32 -0.89 -6.00
C ALA A 110 17.07 -0.59 -6.84
N VAL A 111 16.91 0.67 -7.26
CA VAL A 111 15.98 1.02 -8.33
C VAL A 111 16.42 0.17 -9.52
N PRO A 112 15.58 -0.74 -10.05
CA PRO A 112 15.91 -1.43 -11.29
C PRO A 112 16.22 -0.35 -12.32
N PRO A 113 17.35 -0.43 -13.06
CA PRO A 113 17.72 0.61 -14.00
C PRO A 113 16.53 0.87 -14.93
N SER A 114 16.04 2.11 -14.90
CA SER A 114 14.93 2.52 -15.74
C SER A 114 15.33 2.26 -17.19
N PRO A 115 14.54 1.53 -17.99
CA PRO A 115 14.75 1.51 -19.43
C PRO A 115 14.61 2.95 -19.92
N GLN A 116 15.68 3.47 -20.53
CA GLN A 116 15.89 4.84 -21.01
C GLN A 116 14.78 5.88 -20.74
N GLY A 117 15.11 6.91 -19.94
CA GLY A 117 14.60 8.27 -20.13
C GLY A 117 13.13 8.51 -19.80
N SER A 118 12.72 8.35 -18.53
CA SER A 118 11.43 8.87 -18.10
C SER A 118 11.45 10.42 -18.08
N PRO A 119 10.55 11.10 -18.82
CA PRO A 119 10.45 12.56 -18.80
C PRO A 119 10.00 13.13 -17.44
N TYR A 120 9.62 12.27 -16.49
CA TYR A 120 9.21 12.61 -15.12
C TYR A 120 10.37 12.56 -14.11
N ALA A 121 11.60 12.23 -14.53
CA ALA A 121 12.76 12.09 -13.64
C ALA A 121 13.30 13.43 -13.12
N GLN A 122 12.94 14.56 -13.73
CA GLN A 122 13.38 15.88 -13.30
C GLN A 122 12.24 16.61 -12.57
N GLY A 123 12.52 17.14 -11.39
CA GLY A 123 11.58 17.97 -10.64
C GLY A 123 11.19 19.21 -11.46
N ARG A 124 9.91 19.36 -11.75
CA ARG A 124 9.36 20.50 -12.50
C ARG A 124 8.44 21.32 -11.61
N PRO A 125 8.34 22.64 -11.85
CA PRO A 125 7.34 23.48 -11.20
C PRO A 125 5.93 22.94 -11.44
N VAL A 126 5.10 22.93 -10.39
CA VAL A 126 3.70 22.50 -10.47
C VAL A 126 2.96 23.38 -11.50
N GLY A 127 2.36 22.76 -12.53
CA GLY A 127 1.49 23.45 -13.49
C GLY A 127 1.90 23.39 -14.97
N GLN A 128 3.06 22.84 -15.33
CA GLN A 128 3.43 22.65 -16.74
C GLN A 128 3.09 21.24 -17.22
N ARG A 129 2.19 21.13 -18.20
CA ARG A 129 1.88 19.85 -18.87
C ARG A 129 2.97 19.47 -19.88
N PRO A 130 3.27 18.18 -20.06
CA PRO A 130 4.16 17.72 -21.13
C PRO A 130 3.60 18.11 -22.51
N ARG A 131 4.47 18.45 -23.46
CA ARG A 131 4.11 18.49 -24.88
C ARG A 131 4.14 17.08 -25.45
#